data_AF-A0A9W6ZHQ5-F1
#
_entry.id   AF-A0A9W6ZHQ5-F1
#
_cell.length_a   1.000
_cell.length_b   1.000
_cell.length_c   1.000
_cell.angle_alpha   90.00
_cell.angle_beta   90.00
_cell.angle_gamma   90.00
#
_symmetry.space_group_name_H-M   'P 1'
#
loop_
_entity.id
_entity.type
_entity.pdbx_description
1 polymer ?
#
loop_
_entity_poly.entity_id
_entity_poly.type
_entity_poly.pdbx_seq_one_letter_code
_entity_poly.pdbx_strand_id
1 'polypeptide(L)'
;THTQILFNKNLNKTVVFTGSQIPFAEVYNDARRNLIASIIFSSNQDFCEVCLFFNDSLLRGNRSVKQNAFGLDAFGSPNFPPLATLGVNTVTRKDIALPPPTAPFRVFTSFETGIVTVKLIPKFDDEPLYTMVKHSEKLKAVIFEMYGTGNAPGCKKGLMDVLECCRDRGILAVVATQCSKGSVIMGKYSVGKALEGMGCVSAVDMTAEATAVKVAYLMKKVGTMEEIKGLLGVNLRGELSDVGRYETGIFQSKKRGLGRVSPKALV
;
A
#
# COMPACT_ATOMS: atom_id res chain seq x y z
N THR A 1 -7.09 6.47 14.35
CA THR A 1 -8.55 6.55 14.05
C THR A 1 -8.94 7.61 13.01
N HIS A 2 -8.01 8.09 12.16
CA HIS A 2 -8.33 8.99 11.03
C HIS A 2 -7.90 8.40 9.67
N THR A 3 -8.17 7.11 9.47
CA THR A 3 -7.90 6.39 8.21
C THR A 3 -8.94 6.69 7.11
N GLN A 4 -9.84 7.66 7.33
CA GLN A 4 -10.93 8.00 6.40
C GLN A 4 -10.50 8.89 5.21
N ILE A 5 -9.25 9.38 5.18
CA ILE A 5 -8.81 10.42 4.22
C ILE A 5 -7.99 9.82 3.04
N LEU A 6 -8.04 8.50 2.84
CA LEU A 6 -7.09 7.83 1.93
C LEU A 6 -7.51 7.71 0.46
N PHE A 7 -8.79 7.95 0.12
CA PHE A 7 -9.24 7.86 -1.28
C PHE A 7 -10.07 9.07 -1.71
N ASN A 8 -9.36 10.17 -1.91
CA ASN A 8 -9.87 11.32 -2.66
C ASN A 8 -9.84 11.01 -4.17
N LYS A 9 -10.99 11.17 -4.83
CA LYS A 9 -11.08 11.11 -6.29
C LYS A 9 -10.87 12.52 -6.84
N ASN A 10 -10.00 12.65 -7.84
CA ASN A 10 -9.70 13.92 -8.49
C ASN A 10 -9.25 15.03 -7.52
N LEU A 11 -8.31 14.72 -6.62
CA LEU A 11 -7.70 15.72 -5.76
C LEU A 11 -6.82 16.66 -6.60
N ASN A 12 -7.16 17.95 -6.65
CA ASN A 12 -6.43 18.97 -7.42
C ASN A 12 -5.61 19.92 -6.54
N LYS A 13 -5.44 19.60 -5.26
CA LYS A 13 -4.68 20.39 -4.27
C LYS A 13 -3.74 19.48 -3.50
N THR A 14 -2.64 20.03 -3.02
CA THR A 14 -1.72 19.34 -2.13
C THR A 14 -2.33 19.22 -0.74
N VAL A 15 -2.48 17.99 -0.24
CA VAL A 15 -2.92 17.72 1.14
C VAL A 15 -1.73 17.16 1.90
N VAL A 16 -1.26 17.85 2.93
CA VAL A 16 -0.08 17.45 3.70
C VAL A 16 -0.48 17.03 5.11
N PHE A 17 -0.29 15.76 5.44
CA PHE A 17 -0.28 15.28 6.82
C PHE A 17 1.07 15.57 7.46
N THR A 18 1.05 15.91 8.74
CA THR A 18 2.25 16.13 9.53
C THR A 18 1.98 15.91 11.01
N GLY A 19 3.02 16.02 11.83
CA GLY A 19 2.95 15.88 13.27
C GLY A 19 4.31 16.17 13.89
N SER A 20 4.54 15.64 15.10
CA SER A 20 5.83 15.75 15.77
C SER A 20 6.10 14.54 16.66
N GLN A 21 7.38 14.23 16.91
CA GLN A 21 7.75 13.32 18.01
C GLN A 21 7.79 14.06 19.35
N ILE A 22 8.20 15.33 19.33
CA ILE A 22 8.30 16.15 20.55
C ILE A 22 7.08 17.08 20.62
N PRO A 23 6.40 17.20 21.77
CA PRO A 23 5.27 18.11 21.94
C PRO A 23 5.61 19.56 21.54
N PHE A 24 4.66 20.26 20.93
CA PHE A 24 4.87 21.64 20.45
C PHE A 24 5.27 22.63 21.57
N ALA A 25 4.86 22.35 22.80
CA ALA A 25 5.14 23.17 23.97
C ALA A 25 6.63 23.18 24.37
N GLU A 26 7.40 22.16 24.00
CA GLU A 26 8.81 22.06 24.36
C GLU A 26 9.66 23.10 23.62
N VAL A 27 10.74 23.58 24.25
CA VAL A 27 11.63 24.57 23.63
C VAL A 27 12.29 24.01 22.38
N TYR A 28 12.87 22.81 22.51
CA TYR A 28 13.43 22.03 21.41
C TYR A 28 12.37 21.05 20.91
N ASN A 29 11.84 21.28 19.70
CA ASN A 29 10.86 20.38 19.09
C ASN A 29 10.94 20.39 17.56
N ASP A 30 10.49 19.30 16.95
CA ASP A 30 10.32 19.16 15.50
C ASP A 30 8.98 19.71 14.99
N ALA A 31 8.02 19.93 15.89
CA ALA A 31 6.67 20.38 15.57
C ALA A 31 6.62 21.72 14.83
N ARG A 32 7.41 22.71 15.25
CA ARG A 32 7.46 24.03 14.59
C ARG A 32 7.90 23.91 13.14
N ARG A 33 8.99 23.17 12.89
CA ARG A 33 9.55 22.97 11.54
C ARG A 33 8.58 22.20 10.66
N ASN A 34 8.04 21.09 11.17
CA ASN A 34 7.10 20.25 10.45
C ASN A 34 5.82 21.01 10.06
N LEU A 35 5.28 21.82 10.96
CA LEU A 35 4.09 22.64 10.69
C LEU A 35 4.36 23.70 9.61
N ILE A 36 5.44 24.48 9.75
CA ILE A 36 5.79 25.55 8.79
C ILE A 36 6.00 24.96 7.39
N ALA A 37 6.80 23.90 7.28
CA ALA A 37 7.06 23.25 5.99
C ALA A 37 5.80 22.67 5.36
N SER A 38 4.91 22.08 6.17
CA SER A 38 3.64 21.54 5.67
C SER A 38 2.72 22.62 5.11
N ILE A 39 2.68 23.81 5.74
CA ILE A 39 1.95 24.97 5.22
C ILE A 39 2.55 25.44 3.89
N ILE A 40 3.88 25.52 3.78
CA ILE A 40 4.56 25.89 2.53
C ILE A 40 4.20 24.90 1.40
N PHE A 41 4.32 23.59 1.64
CA PHE A 41 4.01 22.59 0.62
C PHE A 41 2.52 22.53 0.25
N SER A 42 1.62 22.67 1.23
CA SER A 42 0.16 22.69 0.96
C SER A 42 -0.31 23.94 0.22
N SER A 43 0.42 25.06 0.35
CA SER A 43 0.12 26.30 -0.37
C SER A 43 0.50 26.23 -1.84
N ASN A 44 1.45 25.36 -2.20
CA ASN A 44 1.88 25.13 -3.57
C ASN A 44 1.06 23.99 -4.22
N GLN A 45 0.62 24.16 -5.46
CA GLN A 45 -0.12 23.12 -6.21
C GLN A 45 0.80 22.16 -6.98
N ASP A 46 2.06 22.05 -6.56
CA ASP A 46 3.06 21.24 -7.24
C ASP A 46 2.80 19.73 -7.13
N PHE A 47 2.03 19.30 -6.12
CA PHE A 47 1.73 17.90 -5.84
C PHE A 47 0.23 17.72 -5.57
N CYS A 48 -0.56 17.41 -6.60
CA CYS A 48 -2.00 17.14 -6.48
C CYS A 48 -2.29 15.78 -5.81
N GLU A 49 -1.75 15.57 -4.60
CA GLU A 49 -1.70 14.29 -3.90
C GLU A 49 -1.84 14.46 -2.39
N VAL A 50 -2.13 13.34 -1.72
CA VAL A 50 -2.00 13.24 -0.26
C VAL A 50 -0.55 12.91 0.07
N CYS A 51 0.09 13.79 0.83
CA CYS A 51 1.49 13.71 1.22
C CYS A 51 1.63 13.60 2.74
N LEU A 52 2.79 13.13 3.20
CA LEU A 52 3.22 13.16 4.58
C LEU A 52 4.54 13.94 4.65
N PHE A 53 4.59 15.02 5.44
CA PHE A 53 5.83 15.74 5.69
C PHE A 53 6.38 15.42 7.08
N PHE A 54 7.62 14.92 7.11
CA PHE A 54 8.37 14.66 8.34
C PHE A 54 9.87 14.68 8.05
N ASN A 55 10.67 15.16 9.00
CA ASN A 55 12.14 15.15 8.94
C ASN A 55 12.69 15.56 7.57
N ASP A 56 12.33 16.77 7.13
CA ASP A 56 12.77 17.37 5.88
C ASP A 56 12.33 16.68 4.60
N SER A 57 11.49 15.66 4.67
CA SER A 57 11.03 14.91 3.51
C SER A 57 9.53 15.05 3.33
N LEU A 58 9.11 15.45 2.13
CA LEU A 58 7.73 15.33 1.67
C LEU A 58 7.58 13.98 0.98
N LEU A 59 6.89 13.06 1.62
CA LEU A 59 6.65 11.70 1.14
C LEU A 59 5.26 11.59 0.50
N ARG A 60 5.11 10.72 -0.51
CA ARG A 60 3.78 10.31 -0.98
C ARG A 60 3.10 9.52 0.13
N GLY A 61 1.90 9.94 0.56
CA GLY A 61 1.27 9.45 1.78
C GLY A 61 1.00 7.94 1.79
N ASN A 62 0.52 7.38 0.67
CA ASN A 62 0.26 5.93 0.54
C ASN A 62 1.53 5.09 0.25
N ARG A 63 2.71 5.70 0.35
CA ARG A 63 4.03 5.04 0.31
C ARG A 63 4.80 5.22 1.61
N SER A 64 4.21 5.90 2.60
CA SER A 64 4.86 6.22 3.86
C SER A 64 4.59 5.18 4.94
N VAL A 65 5.60 4.85 5.73
CA VAL A 65 5.50 3.99 6.92
C VAL A 65 6.21 4.65 8.09
N LYS A 66 5.73 4.43 9.32
CA LYS A 66 6.49 4.81 10.52
C LYS A 66 7.56 3.74 10.75
N GLN A 67 8.81 4.08 10.43
CA GLN A 67 9.96 3.17 10.51
C GLN A 67 10.74 3.30 11.82
N ASN A 68 10.66 4.46 12.49
CA ASN A 68 11.34 4.72 13.74
C ASN A 68 10.34 5.28 14.77
N ALA A 69 10.27 4.64 15.93
CA ALA A 69 9.35 5.02 17.00
C ALA A 69 9.84 6.23 17.81
N PHE A 70 11.15 6.48 17.83
CA PHE A 70 11.79 7.47 18.72
C PHE A 70 12.60 8.53 17.98
N GLY A 71 13.20 8.18 16.83
CA GLY A 71 13.99 9.12 16.03
C GLY A 71 13.11 10.17 15.35
N LEU A 72 13.70 11.35 15.10
CA LEU A 72 13.05 12.41 14.34
C LEU A 72 12.79 11.96 12.89
N ASP A 73 13.61 11.07 12.35
CA ASP A 73 13.43 10.33 11.09
C ASP A 73 12.36 9.22 11.18
N ALA A 74 11.27 9.53 11.88
CA ALA A 74 10.20 8.60 12.26
C ALA A 74 9.54 7.92 11.06
N PHE A 75 9.39 8.64 9.95
CA PHE A 75 8.70 8.17 8.75
C PHE A 75 9.65 8.04 7.57
N GLY A 76 9.42 7.01 6.76
CA GLY A 76 10.16 6.77 5.53
C GLY A 76 9.25 6.24 4.42
N SER A 77 9.81 6.15 3.21
CA SER A 77 9.16 5.56 2.05
C SER A 77 10.08 4.53 1.39
N PRO A 78 10.01 3.26 1.80
CA PRO A 78 11.03 2.28 1.42
C PRO A 78 11.10 1.96 -0.08
N ASN A 79 9.96 2.02 -0.76
CA ASN A 79 9.78 1.62 -2.17
C ASN A 79 9.54 2.82 -3.11
N PHE A 80 9.56 4.06 -2.61
CA PHE A 80 9.33 5.24 -3.43
C PHE A 80 10.15 6.44 -2.92
N PRO A 81 10.81 7.22 -3.78
CA PRO A 81 11.58 8.37 -3.33
C PRO A 81 10.69 9.51 -2.80
N PRO A 82 11.21 10.40 -1.94
CA PRO A 82 10.51 11.63 -1.55
C PRO A 82 10.11 12.48 -2.75
N LEU A 83 8.94 13.12 -2.67
CA LEU A 83 8.45 14.11 -3.64
C LEU A 83 9.21 15.43 -3.52
N ALA A 84 9.66 15.78 -2.31
CA ALA A 84 10.57 16.89 -2.07
C ALA A 84 11.45 16.64 -0.85
N THR A 85 12.61 17.28 -0.83
CA THR A 85 13.52 17.31 0.33
C THR A 85 13.90 18.75 0.64
N LEU A 86 13.70 19.15 1.90
CA LEU A 86 14.03 20.46 2.43
C LEU A 86 15.49 20.47 2.88
N GLY A 87 16.26 21.40 2.34
CA GLY A 87 17.62 21.70 2.77
C GLY A 87 17.87 23.20 2.70
N VAL A 88 19.13 23.62 2.52
CA VAL A 88 19.43 25.03 2.18
C VAL A 88 18.62 25.47 0.96
N ASN A 89 18.53 24.59 -0.04
CA ASN A 89 17.59 24.69 -1.14
C ASN A 89 16.58 23.54 -1.05
N THR A 90 15.33 23.80 -1.45
CA THR A 90 14.32 22.75 -1.57
C THR A 90 14.51 22.03 -2.90
N VAL A 91 14.72 20.71 -2.87
CA VAL A 91 14.76 19.87 -4.07
C VAL A 91 13.38 19.25 -4.26
N THR A 92 12.72 19.55 -5.38
CA THR A 92 11.39 19.01 -5.72
C THR A 92 11.47 18.03 -6.89
N ARG A 93 10.66 16.98 -6.86
CA ARG A 93 10.60 15.89 -7.84
C ARG A 93 9.22 15.85 -8.51
N LYS A 94 8.95 16.85 -9.35
CA LYS A 94 7.68 16.93 -10.11
C LYS A 94 7.56 15.83 -11.17
N ASP A 95 8.69 15.24 -11.60
CA ASP A 95 8.78 14.15 -12.56
C ASP A 95 8.08 12.85 -12.11
N ILE A 96 7.88 12.69 -10.79
CA ILE A 96 7.26 11.51 -10.19
C ILE A 96 5.90 11.80 -9.54
N ALA A 97 5.43 13.05 -9.62
CA ALA A 97 4.13 13.48 -9.11
C ALA A 97 2.98 12.89 -9.95
N LEU A 98 1.83 12.68 -9.33
CA LEU A 98 0.61 12.31 -10.05
C LEU A 98 0.15 13.49 -10.92
N PRO A 99 -0.35 13.21 -12.12
CA PRO A 99 -0.88 14.26 -12.98
C PRO A 99 -2.09 14.92 -12.34
N PRO A 100 -2.26 16.26 -12.51
CA PRO A 100 -3.46 16.94 -12.05
C PRO A 100 -4.72 16.31 -12.67
N PRO A 101 -5.78 16.11 -11.89
CA PRO A 101 -7.01 15.53 -12.40
C PRO A 101 -7.80 16.56 -13.22
N THR A 102 -8.59 16.09 -14.17
CA THR A 102 -9.45 16.93 -15.03
C THR A 102 -10.92 16.91 -14.61
N ALA A 103 -11.33 15.94 -13.78
CA ALA A 103 -12.70 15.78 -13.33
C ALA A 103 -12.94 16.43 -11.95
N PRO A 104 -14.21 16.66 -11.54
CA PRO A 104 -14.52 17.25 -10.23
C PRO A 104 -14.07 16.38 -9.06
N PHE A 105 -13.61 17.02 -7.99
CA PHE A 105 -13.24 16.40 -6.73
C PHE A 105 -14.40 15.61 -6.12
N ARG A 106 -14.13 14.41 -5.60
CA ARG A 106 -15.09 13.62 -4.83
C ARG A 106 -14.41 12.92 -3.66
N VAL A 107 -15.11 12.84 -2.54
CA VAL A 107 -14.67 12.10 -1.35
C VAL A 107 -15.39 10.75 -1.30
N PHE A 108 -14.67 9.70 -0.92
CA PHE A 108 -15.24 8.39 -0.64
C PHE A 108 -14.92 7.99 0.80
N THR A 109 -15.97 7.74 1.59
CA THR A 109 -15.85 7.51 3.05
C THR A 109 -16.28 6.11 3.50
N SER A 110 -16.78 5.27 2.58
CA SER A 110 -17.21 3.90 2.90
C SER A 110 -16.04 2.94 2.77
N PHE A 111 -15.74 2.16 3.81
CA PHE A 111 -14.65 1.18 3.78
C PHE A 111 -15.11 -0.16 4.37
N GLU A 112 -14.61 -1.27 3.82
CA GLU A 112 -14.80 -2.59 4.42
C GLU A 112 -13.90 -2.74 5.64
N THR A 113 -14.46 -3.24 6.73
CA THR A 113 -13.77 -3.39 8.02
C THR A 113 -13.42 -4.83 8.33
N GLY A 114 -14.03 -5.79 7.63
CA GLY A 114 -13.75 -7.23 7.75
C GLY A 114 -12.43 -7.66 7.13
N ILE A 115 -11.32 -6.98 7.44
CA ILE A 115 -10.00 -7.21 6.87
C ILE A 115 -9.01 -7.48 7.99
N VAL A 116 -8.21 -8.54 7.85
CA VAL A 116 -7.15 -8.88 8.81
C VAL A 116 -5.82 -8.98 8.08
N THR A 117 -4.76 -8.45 8.69
CA THR A 117 -3.37 -8.66 8.24
C THR A 117 -2.73 -9.71 9.14
N VAL A 118 -2.16 -10.76 8.54
CA VAL A 118 -1.50 -11.87 9.22
C VAL A 118 -0.04 -11.89 8.80
N LYS A 119 0.85 -11.69 9.78
CA LYS A 119 2.29 -11.85 9.59
C LYS A 119 2.72 -13.27 9.89
N LEU A 120 3.25 -13.98 8.90
CA LEU A 120 3.71 -15.35 9.07
C LEU A 120 5.03 -15.40 9.86
N ILE A 121 5.09 -16.20 10.93
CA ILE A 121 6.31 -16.40 11.72
C ILE A 121 6.79 -17.85 11.61
N PRO A 122 8.08 -18.14 11.80
CA PRO A 122 8.56 -19.51 11.77
C PRO A 122 7.79 -20.40 12.77
N LYS A 123 7.44 -21.62 12.34
CA LYS A 123 6.68 -22.61 13.13
C LYS A 123 5.29 -22.17 13.60
N PHE A 124 4.65 -21.17 12.97
CA PHE A 124 3.25 -20.85 13.25
C PHE A 124 2.34 -22.09 13.04
N ASP A 125 1.31 -22.24 13.86
CA ASP A 125 0.25 -23.25 13.68
C ASP A 125 -0.79 -22.74 12.67
N ASP A 126 -1.29 -23.63 11.81
CA ASP A 126 -2.33 -23.27 10.83
C ASP A 126 -3.73 -23.27 11.45
N GLU A 127 -3.95 -24.01 12.55
CA GLU A 127 -5.29 -24.17 13.14
C GLU A 127 -5.95 -22.83 13.49
N PRO A 128 -5.29 -21.86 14.19
CA PRO A 128 -5.94 -20.61 14.55
C PRO A 128 -6.36 -19.79 13.32
N LEU A 129 -5.51 -19.83 12.28
CA LEU A 129 -5.74 -19.13 11.03
C LEU A 129 -6.89 -19.79 10.24
N TYR A 130 -6.91 -21.12 10.18
CA TYR A 130 -7.98 -21.89 9.54
C TYR A 130 -9.31 -21.68 10.26
N THR A 131 -9.33 -21.72 11.59
CA THR A 131 -10.52 -21.50 12.42
C THR A 131 -11.07 -20.09 12.21
N MET A 132 -10.22 -19.06 12.19
CA MET A 132 -10.61 -17.69 11.86
C MET A 132 -11.24 -17.60 10.46
N VAL A 133 -10.57 -18.18 9.46
CA VAL A 133 -11.04 -18.15 8.07
C VAL A 133 -12.30 -18.96 7.87
N LYS A 134 -12.53 -20.06 8.61
CA LYS A 134 -13.69 -20.92 8.45
C LYS A 134 -14.93 -20.37 9.14
N HIS A 135 -14.78 -19.82 10.35
CA HIS A 135 -15.91 -19.51 11.22
C HIS A 135 -16.26 -18.02 11.29
N SER A 136 -15.39 -17.12 10.86
CA SER A 136 -15.71 -15.68 10.89
C SER A 136 -16.73 -15.29 9.81
N GLU A 137 -17.91 -14.80 10.20
CA GLU A 137 -18.95 -14.34 9.27
C GLU A 137 -18.65 -12.96 8.66
N LYS A 138 -17.87 -12.14 9.38
CA LYS A 138 -17.56 -10.77 8.99
C LYS A 138 -16.27 -10.66 8.17
N LEU A 139 -15.44 -11.70 8.13
CA LEU A 139 -14.18 -11.67 7.40
C LEU A 139 -14.43 -11.64 5.89
N LYS A 140 -13.84 -10.65 5.22
CA LYS A 140 -13.91 -10.41 3.77
C LYS A 140 -12.55 -10.49 3.09
N ALA A 141 -11.47 -10.11 3.78
CA ALA A 141 -10.11 -10.25 3.25
C ALA A 141 -9.10 -10.67 4.32
N VAL A 142 -8.07 -11.39 3.89
CA VAL A 142 -6.87 -11.67 4.66
C VAL A 142 -5.64 -11.23 3.86
N ILE A 143 -4.82 -10.37 4.45
CA ILE A 143 -3.54 -9.93 3.91
C ILE A 143 -2.45 -10.75 4.58
N PHE A 144 -1.84 -11.65 3.84
CA PHE A 144 -0.74 -12.49 4.30
C PHE A 144 0.58 -11.78 4.05
N GLU A 145 1.23 -11.29 5.10
CA GLU A 145 2.63 -10.87 5.00
C GLU A 145 3.52 -12.11 5.02
N MET A 146 4.06 -12.45 3.85
CA MET A 146 4.90 -13.62 3.62
C MET A 146 6.38 -13.22 3.52
N TYR A 147 7.28 -14.21 3.48
CA TYR A 147 8.73 -13.97 3.49
C TYR A 147 9.25 -13.48 2.15
N GLY A 148 10.28 -12.62 2.17
CA GLY A 148 11.01 -12.20 0.98
C GLY A 148 10.10 -11.67 -0.12
N THR A 149 10.13 -12.27 -1.30
CA THR A 149 9.32 -11.86 -2.46
C THR A 149 7.91 -12.46 -2.47
N GLY A 150 7.34 -12.79 -1.30
CA GLY A 150 6.01 -13.41 -1.17
C GLY A 150 6.03 -14.94 -1.06
N ASN A 151 7.09 -15.50 -0.48
CA ASN A 151 7.22 -16.94 -0.27
C ASN A 151 6.63 -17.34 1.09
N ALA A 152 5.78 -18.35 1.08
CA ALA A 152 5.44 -19.12 2.26
C ALA A 152 6.36 -20.34 2.39
N PRO A 153 6.45 -20.99 3.57
CA PRO A 153 7.05 -22.32 3.69
C PRO A 153 6.41 -23.22 2.62
N GLY A 154 7.20 -23.61 1.62
CA GLY A 154 6.69 -24.32 0.46
C GLY A 154 5.95 -25.57 0.90
N CYS A 155 4.69 -25.71 0.47
CA CYS A 155 3.92 -26.94 0.62
C CYS A 155 3.49 -27.30 2.06
N LYS A 156 3.41 -26.36 3.01
CA LYS A 156 2.71 -26.64 4.28
C LYS A 156 1.23 -26.83 3.98
N LYS A 157 0.76 -28.08 4.08
CA LYS A 157 -0.62 -28.46 3.74
C LYS A 157 -1.67 -27.58 4.44
N GLY A 158 -1.52 -27.31 5.74
CA GLY A 158 -2.51 -26.52 6.47
C GLY A 158 -2.63 -25.07 5.97
N LEU A 159 -1.53 -24.41 5.57
CA LEU A 159 -1.63 -23.08 4.95
C LEU A 159 -2.35 -23.14 3.60
N MET A 160 -2.14 -24.21 2.83
CA MET A 160 -2.86 -24.43 1.57
C MET A 160 -4.35 -24.64 1.82
N ASP A 161 -4.71 -25.40 2.86
CA ASP A 161 -6.10 -25.62 3.29
C ASP A 161 -6.77 -24.30 3.75
N VAL A 162 -6.02 -23.39 4.39
CA VAL A 162 -6.48 -22.04 4.73
C VAL A 162 -6.81 -21.24 3.46
N LEU A 163 -5.90 -21.23 2.49
CA LEU A 163 -6.08 -20.43 1.26
C LEU A 163 -7.21 -20.97 0.39
N GLU A 164 -7.35 -22.29 0.33
CA GLU A 164 -8.50 -22.96 -0.28
C GLU A 164 -9.80 -22.58 0.44
N CYS A 165 -9.82 -22.60 1.78
CA CYS A 165 -10.98 -22.15 2.54
C CYS A 165 -11.32 -20.67 2.29
N CYS A 166 -10.31 -19.80 2.17
CA CYS A 166 -10.53 -18.40 1.77
C CYS A 166 -11.25 -18.32 0.42
N ARG A 167 -10.75 -19.04 -0.60
CA ARG A 167 -11.35 -19.07 -1.93
C ARG A 167 -12.80 -19.54 -1.88
N ASP A 168 -13.05 -20.67 -1.21
CA ASP A 168 -14.36 -21.31 -1.18
C ASP A 168 -15.40 -20.46 -0.42
N ARG A 169 -14.96 -19.66 0.56
CA ARG A 169 -15.81 -18.69 1.28
C ARG A 169 -15.91 -17.32 0.61
N GLY A 170 -15.24 -17.11 -0.52
CA GLY A 170 -15.20 -15.80 -1.18
C GLY A 170 -14.44 -14.73 -0.38
N ILE A 171 -13.49 -15.12 0.46
CA ILE A 171 -12.59 -14.23 1.20
C ILE A 171 -11.38 -13.91 0.32
N LEU A 172 -11.08 -12.63 0.12
CA LEU A 172 -9.94 -12.20 -0.67
C LEU A 172 -8.62 -12.50 0.07
N ALA A 173 -7.78 -13.38 -0.48
CA ALA A 173 -6.42 -13.60 -0.02
C ALA A 173 -5.44 -12.69 -0.78
N VAL A 174 -4.75 -11.81 -0.06
CA VAL A 174 -3.72 -10.91 -0.62
C VAL A 174 -2.35 -11.32 -0.08
N VAL A 175 -1.35 -11.41 -0.96
CA VAL A 175 0.04 -11.73 -0.60
C VAL A 175 0.85 -10.45 -0.58
N ALA A 176 1.35 -10.09 0.59
CA ALA A 176 2.28 -8.99 0.83
C ALA A 176 3.64 -9.54 1.30
N THR A 177 4.67 -8.69 1.31
CA THR A 177 5.97 -9.03 1.89
C THR A 177 6.10 -8.46 3.30
N GLN A 178 6.76 -9.20 4.20
CA GLN A 178 7.19 -8.68 5.49
C GLN A 178 8.41 -7.76 5.41
N CYS A 179 9.12 -7.76 4.28
CA CYS A 179 10.30 -6.93 4.07
C CYS A 179 9.88 -5.48 3.90
N SER A 180 10.58 -4.55 4.56
CA SER A 180 10.30 -3.12 4.43
C SER A 180 10.50 -2.61 3.00
N LYS A 181 11.46 -3.17 2.26
CA LYS A 181 11.76 -2.82 0.87
C LYS A 181 11.70 -4.05 -0.04
N GLY A 182 11.14 -3.86 -1.22
CA GLY A 182 11.01 -4.89 -2.25
C GLY A 182 9.58 -5.05 -2.76
N SER A 183 9.37 -6.05 -3.60
CA SER A 183 8.08 -6.40 -4.18
C SER A 183 7.81 -7.88 -4.02
N VAL A 184 6.54 -8.23 -3.88
CA VAL A 184 6.06 -9.58 -4.11
C VAL A 184 6.20 -9.90 -5.60
N ILE A 185 6.71 -11.10 -5.91
CA ILE A 185 6.87 -11.58 -7.28
C ILE A 185 6.18 -12.94 -7.37
N MET A 186 4.91 -12.93 -7.77
CA MET A 186 4.15 -14.15 -8.02
C MET A 186 4.66 -14.84 -9.30
N GLY A 187 4.52 -16.17 -9.38
CA GLY A 187 4.91 -16.96 -10.55
C GLY A 187 6.40 -17.30 -10.72
N LYS A 188 7.34 -16.68 -9.98
CA LYS A 188 8.79 -16.94 -10.12
C LYS A 188 9.25 -18.25 -9.47
N TYR A 189 8.53 -18.72 -8.45
CA TYR A 189 8.80 -19.98 -7.74
C TYR A 189 7.56 -20.89 -7.77
N SER A 190 7.73 -22.19 -7.54
CA SER A 190 6.65 -23.18 -7.49
C SER A 190 5.53 -22.76 -6.53
N VAL A 191 5.89 -22.16 -5.40
CA VAL A 191 4.96 -21.62 -4.40
C VAL A 191 4.10 -20.49 -4.98
N GLY A 192 4.69 -19.56 -5.73
CA GLY A 192 3.94 -18.45 -6.34
C GLY A 192 2.87 -18.89 -7.33
N LYS A 193 3.14 -19.93 -8.14
CA LYS A 193 2.15 -20.51 -9.05
C LYS A 193 1.00 -21.21 -8.30
N ALA A 194 1.31 -21.88 -7.19
CA ALA A 194 0.28 -22.51 -6.36
C ALA A 194 -0.64 -21.47 -5.72
N LEU A 195 -0.08 -20.36 -5.22
CA LEU A 195 -0.85 -19.25 -4.66
C LEU A 195 -1.75 -18.58 -5.71
N GLU A 196 -1.26 -18.38 -6.93
CA GLU A 196 -2.07 -17.89 -8.06
C GLU A 196 -3.23 -18.85 -8.40
N GLY A 197 -2.95 -20.16 -8.45
CA GLY A 197 -3.98 -21.19 -8.68
C GLY A 197 -5.06 -21.23 -7.59
N MET A 198 -4.75 -20.77 -6.37
CA MET A 198 -5.71 -20.60 -5.28
C MET A 198 -6.47 -19.28 -5.33
N GLY A 199 -6.19 -18.44 -6.32
CA GLY A 199 -6.85 -17.16 -6.50
C GLY A 199 -6.34 -16.06 -5.58
N CYS A 200 -5.13 -16.20 -5.01
CA CYS A 200 -4.45 -15.15 -4.27
C CYS A 200 -4.01 -14.00 -5.19
N VAL A 201 -3.92 -12.79 -4.66
CA VAL A 201 -3.47 -11.60 -5.41
C VAL A 201 -2.25 -10.96 -4.78
N SER A 202 -1.32 -10.49 -5.60
CA SER A 202 -0.13 -9.79 -5.14
C SER A 202 -0.43 -8.36 -4.69
N ALA A 203 0.16 -7.94 -3.57
CA ALA A 203 0.25 -6.55 -3.16
C ALA A 203 1.39 -5.78 -3.84
N VAL A 204 2.18 -6.43 -4.71
CA VAL A 204 3.35 -5.84 -5.39
C VAL A 204 4.32 -5.24 -4.36
N ASP A 205 4.61 -3.94 -4.41
CA ASP A 205 5.50 -3.19 -3.52
C ASP A 205 4.74 -2.21 -2.61
N MET A 206 3.41 -2.40 -2.46
CA MET A 206 2.60 -1.62 -1.53
C MET A 206 3.04 -1.85 -0.08
N THR A 207 2.91 -0.83 0.75
CA THR A 207 3.03 -0.99 2.20
C THR A 207 1.84 -1.79 2.75
N ALA A 208 1.96 -2.32 3.96
CA ALA A 208 0.86 -3.02 4.63
C ALA A 208 -0.37 -2.10 4.81
N GLU A 209 -0.13 -0.85 5.17
CA GLU A 209 -1.16 0.18 5.35
C GLU A 209 -1.86 0.49 4.02
N ALA A 210 -1.08 0.71 2.95
CA ALA A 210 -1.64 0.98 1.62
C ALA A 210 -2.46 -0.21 1.10
N THR A 211 -1.97 -1.43 1.31
CA THR A 211 -2.67 -2.67 0.93
C THR A 211 -4.00 -2.80 1.67
N ALA A 212 -3.99 -2.68 3.00
CA ALA A 212 -5.20 -2.78 3.81
C ALA A 212 -6.27 -1.78 3.40
N VAL A 213 -5.87 -0.53 3.18
CA VAL A 213 -6.79 0.55 2.84
C VAL A 213 -7.29 0.39 1.40
N LYS A 214 -6.44 -0.03 0.45
CA LYS A 214 -6.85 -0.27 -0.94
C LYS A 214 -7.85 -1.43 -1.03
N VAL A 215 -7.63 -2.52 -0.28
CA VAL A 215 -8.60 -3.63 -0.18
C VAL A 215 -9.92 -3.12 0.40
N ALA A 216 -9.87 -2.40 1.52
CA ALA A 216 -11.05 -1.83 2.16
C ALA A 216 -11.85 -0.90 1.24
N TYR A 217 -11.15 -0.08 0.46
CA TYR A 217 -11.72 0.80 -0.54
C TYR A 217 -12.39 0.02 -1.68
N LEU A 218 -11.66 -0.90 -2.32
CA LEU A 218 -12.15 -1.65 -3.47
C LEU A 218 -13.37 -2.48 -3.10
N MET A 219 -13.38 -3.14 -1.94
CA MET A 219 -14.52 -3.94 -1.46
C MET A 219 -15.82 -3.17 -1.29
N LYS A 220 -15.77 -1.85 -1.06
CA LYS A 220 -16.97 -0.99 -1.03
C LYS A 220 -17.23 -0.30 -2.36
N LYS A 221 -16.21 -0.16 -3.20
CA LYS A 221 -16.29 0.63 -4.42
C LYS A 221 -16.73 -0.18 -5.64
N VAL A 222 -16.32 -1.44 -5.73
CA VAL A 222 -16.56 -2.29 -6.91
C VAL A 222 -17.44 -3.47 -6.55
N GLY A 223 -18.12 -4.04 -7.55
CA GLY A 223 -19.22 -4.97 -7.32
C GLY A 223 -18.81 -6.44 -7.26
N THR A 224 -17.70 -6.81 -7.89
CA THR A 224 -17.31 -8.23 -8.06
C THR A 224 -15.91 -8.51 -7.54
N MET A 225 -15.68 -9.74 -7.10
CA MET A 225 -14.36 -10.19 -6.64
C MET A 225 -13.32 -10.12 -7.76
N GLU A 226 -13.72 -10.45 -8.99
CA GLU A 226 -12.87 -10.39 -10.19
C GLU A 226 -12.38 -8.97 -10.46
N GLU A 227 -13.25 -7.97 -10.35
CA GLU A 227 -12.88 -6.56 -10.48
C GLU A 227 -11.91 -6.13 -9.36
N ILE A 228 -12.17 -6.53 -8.10
CA ILE A 228 -11.27 -6.24 -6.98
C ILE A 228 -9.89 -6.80 -7.26
N LYS A 229 -9.80 -8.08 -7.64
CA LYS A 229 -8.54 -8.76 -7.95
C LYS A 229 -7.81 -8.08 -9.10
N GLY A 230 -8.53 -7.69 -10.16
CA GLY A 230 -7.99 -6.98 -11.31
C GLY A 230 -7.43 -5.59 -10.98
N LEU A 231 -8.07 -4.87 -10.04
CA LEU A 231 -7.66 -3.52 -9.66
C LEU A 231 -6.60 -3.47 -8.57
N LEU A 232 -6.45 -4.55 -7.78
CA LEU A 232 -5.49 -4.57 -6.69
C LEU A 232 -4.05 -4.43 -7.18
N GLY A 233 -3.72 -5.04 -8.33
CA GLY A 233 -2.42 -4.92 -9.00
C GLY A 233 -2.25 -3.69 -9.88
N VAL A 234 -3.27 -2.83 -10.00
CA VAL A 234 -3.22 -1.62 -10.84
C VAL A 234 -2.92 -0.40 -9.98
N ASN A 235 -1.96 0.42 -10.39
CA ASN A 235 -1.65 1.67 -9.73
C ASN A 235 -2.83 2.67 -9.83
N LEU A 236 -3.50 2.97 -8.71
CA LEU A 236 -4.63 3.90 -8.69
C LEU A 236 -4.23 5.32 -8.29
N ARG A 237 -3.32 5.46 -7.32
CA ARG A 237 -2.95 6.71 -6.64
C ARG A 237 -1.46 6.74 -6.28
N GLY A 238 -0.63 6.04 -7.03
CA GLY A 238 0.82 5.99 -6.82
C GLY A 238 1.27 5.05 -5.71
N GLU A 239 0.40 4.21 -5.16
CA GLU A 239 0.64 3.30 -4.03
C GLU A 239 1.53 2.10 -4.36
N LEU A 240 1.61 1.75 -5.64
CA LEU A 240 2.47 0.68 -6.15
C LEU A 240 3.24 1.13 -7.38
N SER A 241 4.36 0.46 -7.64
CA SER A 241 5.18 0.68 -8.83
C SER A 241 4.70 -0.24 -9.94
N ASP A 242 4.63 0.27 -11.17
CA ASP A 242 4.37 -0.59 -12.31
C ASP A 242 5.46 -1.68 -12.36
N VAL A 243 5.01 -2.94 -12.46
CA VAL A 243 5.85 -4.14 -12.50
C VAL A 243 6.84 -3.97 -13.66
N GLY A 244 8.07 -3.62 -13.31
CA GLY A 244 9.10 -3.23 -14.28
C GLY A 244 10.26 -2.46 -13.66
N ARG A 245 10.04 -1.63 -12.64
CA ARG A 245 11.14 -0.85 -12.01
C ARG A 245 12.14 -1.71 -11.23
N TYR A 246 11.70 -2.77 -10.57
CA TYR A 246 12.60 -3.71 -9.87
C TYR A 246 13.26 -4.72 -10.82
N GLU A 247 12.62 -5.05 -11.95
CA GLU A 247 13.22 -5.92 -12.97
C GLU A 247 14.35 -5.19 -13.70
N THR A 248 14.20 -3.90 -14.00
CA THR A 248 15.23 -3.13 -14.73
C THR A 248 16.55 -2.96 -13.97
N GLY A 249 16.55 -3.12 -12.64
CA GLY A 249 17.77 -3.02 -11.83
C GLY A 249 18.53 -4.32 -11.61
N ILE A 250 17.91 -5.48 -11.87
CA ILE A 250 18.51 -6.78 -11.53
C ILE A 250 18.43 -7.79 -12.69
N PHE A 251 17.40 -7.79 -13.55
CA PHE A 251 17.30 -8.75 -14.66
C PHE A 251 16.47 -8.20 -15.83
N GLN A 252 17.11 -7.99 -16.99
CA GLN A 252 16.41 -7.75 -18.25
C GLN A 252 15.65 -9.01 -18.69
N SER A 253 14.32 -8.96 -18.73
CA SER A 253 13.49 -9.98 -19.40
C SER A 253 12.35 -9.33 -20.17
N LYS A 254 12.07 -9.89 -21.36
CA LYS A 254 11.26 -9.31 -22.43
C LYS A 254 9.78 -9.15 -22.05
N LYS A 255 9.24 -7.96 -22.37
CA LYS A 255 7.81 -7.62 -22.32
C LYS A 255 6.94 -8.69 -22.98
N ARG A 256 5.92 -9.19 -22.28
CA ARG A 256 4.70 -9.74 -22.88
C ARG A 256 3.50 -8.97 -22.37
N GLY A 257 2.69 -8.48 -23.31
CA GLY A 257 1.58 -7.58 -23.05
C GLY A 257 0.44 -8.27 -22.32
N LEU A 258 0.01 -7.64 -21.22
CA LEU A 258 -1.29 -7.89 -20.62
C LEU A 258 -2.26 -6.81 -21.12
N GLY A 259 -3.46 -7.25 -21.53
CA GLY A 259 -4.51 -6.41 -22.08
C GLY A 259 -4.89 -5.27 -21.13
N ARG A 260 -4.98 -4.06 -21.68
CA ARG A 260 -5.39 -2.86 -20.94
C ARG A 260 -6.87 -2.95 -20.58
N VAL A 261 -7.17 -3.25 -19.31
CA VAL A 261 -8.44 -2.82 -18.71
C VAL A 261 -8.33 -1.30 -18.54
N SER A 262 -9.24 -0.54 -19.16
CA SER A 262 -9.19 0.92 -19.14
C SER A 262 -9.48 1.45 -17.72
N PRO A 263 -8.57 2.20 -17.08
CA PRO A 263 -8.78 2.75 -15.73
C PRO A 263 -9.79 3.92 -15.67
N LYS A 264 -10.38 4.33 -16.81
CA LYS A 264 -11.04 5.63 -16.97
C LYS A 264 -12.30 5.85 -16.12
N ALA A 265 -12.89 4.81 -15.52
CA ALA A 265 -14.05 4.96 -14.64
C ALA A 265 -13.69 5.14 -13.14
N LEU A 266 -12.47 4.72 -12.75
CA LEU A 266 -12.08 4.59 -11.34
C LEU A 266 -11.03 5.61 -10.89
N VAL A 267 -10.26 6.17 -11.84
CA VAL A 267 -9.38 7.32 -11.58
C VAL A 267 -10.21 8.58 -11.40
#